data_AF-Q2Y9J0-F1
#
_entry.id   AF-Q2Y9J0-F1
#
_cell.length_a   1.000
_cell.length_b   1.000
_cell.length_c   1.000
_cell.angle_alpha   90.00
_cell.angle_beta   90.00
_cell.angle_gamma   90.00
#
_symmetry.space_group_name_H-M   'P 1'
#
loop_
_entity.id
_entity.type
_entity.pdbx_description
1 polymer ?
#
loop_
_entity_poly.entity_id
_entity_poly.type
_entity_poly.pdbx_seq_one_letter_code
_entity_poly.pdbx_strand_id
1 'polypeptide(L)'
;MNDTKSFAANFTSAFGADGAGTLTYALGISLAGVDSGLVDTATGEHVFLFLNGGVVQGLAGGSGGPVVFTVSVNGTTGDVTLDQQRAVVHPDTTNPDDSKTLSADNLVTLTGTITDKDGDSQSAVLNIGQNLTFKDDGPTLNFGNLVGTGTIAPQYGEWMPFVGADQPGNLDISLNQFQLVRPDGTVVSGSSFTFNELASSPNASGDYLFQGTLTADFDNNASTPDTTTGFTLTALHDGRYVFDLDQGFGSTITFSSANGSLDAGGPDPVRTLTIPPDEQVVFFGVQATTSDANILSAIGLGEPDLTEAQIQSGGFSFLGTANMNVSTAGIGIGNNNLDGNTTAGINAGDESFVVNPETLLTGMKVFIDNSVGGYDPSTEELYYKIFYDDGTNSGNIKVGSTDLSAAAGGQKSFMIETEGSKLIDSVQLTMGKGTVKIPVIEFIKSTENLASDIKLGFTASLTDADGDKATSNFSTNLFANDLGGTFDYTLIGAPNDLDGFDVDLSATQDSYRIENFDEPQDTLFLLNGTGATVSINNAGTDSIVSVAEAGGQTTDITVVGVHLQAADVVLV
;
A
#
# COMPACT_ATOMS: atom_id res chain seq x y z
N MET A 1 -10.23 -22.83 -29.76
CA MET A 1 -10.05 -22.14 -31.07
C MET A 1 -10.70 -22.97 -32.19
N ASN A 2 -11.32 -22.34 -33.20
CA ASN A 2 -11.89 -23.02 -34.37
C ASN A 2 -11.19 -22.60 -35.67
N ASP A 3 -10.64 -23.55 -36.44
CA ASP A 3 -10.03 -23.29 -37.76
C ASP A 3 -10.69 -24.19 -38.82
N THR A 4 -11.10 -23.63 -39.96
CA THR A 4 -11.71 -24.37 -41.07
C THR A 4 -10.97 -24.13 -42.37
N LYS A 5 -10.51 -25.21 -43.00
CA LYS A 5 -9.76 -25.18 -44.26
C LYS A 5 -10.37 -26.15 -45.27
N SER A 6 -10.40 -25.73 -46.53
CA SER A 6 -10.87 -26.58 -47.63
C SER A 6 -9.72 -27.39 -48.20
N PHE A 7 -9.88 -28.71 -48.27
CA PHE A 7 -8.89 -29.61 -48.87
C PHE A 7 -9.33 -30.15 -50.23
N ALA A 8 -10.54 -29.82 -50.69
CA ALA A 8 -11.14 -30.37 -51.91
C ALA A 8 -10.27 -30.15 -53.17
N ALA A 9 -9.57 -29.02 -53.27
CA ALA A 9 -8.70 -28.71 -54.41
C ALA A 9 -7.51 -29.66 -54.57
N ASN A 10 -7.17 -30.44 -53.54
CA ASN A 10 -6.11 -31.46 -53.60
C ASN A 10 -6.58 -32.77 -54.24
N PHE A 11 -7.88 -32.90 -54.54
CA PHE A 11 -8.45 -34.05 -55.22
C PHE A 11 -8.79 -33.70 -56.67
N THR A 12 -8.41 -34.58 -57.60
CA THR A 12 -8.88 -34.52 -58.99
C THR A 12 -9.98 -35.55 -59.19
N SER A 13 -11.17 -35.11 -59.59
CA SER A 13 -12.36 -35.96 -59.77
C SER A 13 -12.83 -35.96 -61.24
N ALA A 14 -13.14 -37.14 -61.78
CA ALA A 14 -13.72 -37.32 -63.12
C ALA A 14 -14.67 -38.52 -63.14
N PHE A 15 -15.92 -38.31 -63.53
CA PHE A 15 -16.99 -39.32 -63.49
C PHE A 15 -17.05 -40.24 -64.71
N GLY A 16 -15.97 -40.30 -65.51
CA GLY A 16 -15.94 -41.16 -66.68
C GLY A 16 -17.01 -40.85 -67.74
N ALA A 17 -17.32 -41.84 -68.58
CA ALA A 17 -18.27 -41.72 -69.68
C ALA A 17 -19.74 -41.78 -69.23
N ASP A 18 -19.98 -42.30 -68.03
CA ASP A 18 -21.30 -42.65 -67.49
C ASP A 18 -22.01 -41.44 -66.83
N GLY A 19 -21.29 -40.33 -66.69
CA GLY A 19 -21.80 -39.04 -66.23
C GLY A 19 -21.76 -38.89 -64.72
N ALA A 20 -22.03 -37.67 -64.24
CA ALA A 20 -21.83 -37.31 -62.84
C ALA A 20 -22.70 -38.14 -61.86
N GLY A 21 -22.06 -38.69 -60.84
CA GLY A 21 -22.69 -39.29 -59.65
C GLY A 21 -22.42 -38.44 -58.41
N THR A 22 -21.73 -38.98 -57.40
CA THR A 22 -21.44 -38.30 -56.12
C THR A 22 -19.94 -38.18 -55.84
N LEU A 23 -19.55 -37.11 -55.13
CA LEU A 23 -18.22 -36.97 -54.52
C LEU A 23 -18.42 -36.74 -53.03
N THR A 24 -17.83 -37.60 -52.20
CA THR A 24 -17.98 -37.54 -50.74
C THR A 24 -16.63 -37.55 -50.04
N TYR A 25 -16.56 -36.86 -48.91
CA TYR A 25 -15.37 -36.76 -48.07
C TYR A 25 -15.58 -37.40 -46.70
N ALA A 26 -14.60 -38.15 -46.21
CA ALA A 26 -14.62 -38.76 -44.89
C ALA A 26 -13.23 -38.68 -44.22
N LEU A 27 -13.22 -38.46 -42.91
CA LEU A 27 -11.99 -38.48 -42.11
C LEU A 27 -11.63 -39.91 -41.69
N GLY A 28 -10.33 -40.16 -41.56
CA GLY A 28 -9.77 -41.38 -41.00
C GLY A 28 -8.61 -41.07 -40.06
N ILE A 29 -8.22 -42.08 -39.28
CA ILE A 29 -7.03 -42.06 -38.42
C ILE A 29 -6.14 -43.26 -38.72
N SER A 30 -4.84 -43.15 -38.46
CA SER A 30 -3.89 -44.23 -38.74
C SER A 30 -4.17 -45.50 -37.93
N LEU A 31 -4.53 -45.34 -36.66
CA LEU A 31 -4.95 -46.41 -35.76
C LEU A 31 -5.76 -45.83 -34.59
N ALA A 32 -6.80 -46.53 -34.13
CA ALA A 32 -7.53 -46.12 -32.93
C ALA A 32 -6.63 -46.20 -31.69
N GLY A 33 -6.56 -45.11 -30.94
CA GLY A 33 -5.66 -44.98 -29.80
C GLY A 33 -4.20 -44.69 -30.18
N VAL A 34 -3.92 -44.21 -31.40
CA VAL A 34 -2.59 -43.73 -31.76
C VAL A 34 -2.27 -42.42 -31.04
N ASP A 35 -1.03 -42.26 -30.58
CA ASP A 35 -0.57 -41.01 -29.97
C ASP A 35 -0.53 -39.91 -31.04
N SER A 36 -1.13 -38.77 -30.73
CA SER A 36 -1.14 -37.59 -31.58
C SER A 36 0.19 -36.83 -31.55
N GLY A 37 0.98 -36.99 -30.47
CA GLY A 37 2.15 -36.19 -30.15
C GLY A 37 1.84 -34.89 -29.40
N LEU A 38 0.56 -34.62 -29.11
CA LEU A 38 0.14 -33.54 -28.24
C LEU A 38 0.02 -34.04 -26.79
N VAL A 39 0.17 -33.10 -25.86
CA VAL A 39 -0.03 -33.31 -24.42
C VAL A 39 -1.09 -32.31 -23.97
N ASP A 40 -2.09 -32.75 -23.22
CA ASP A 40 -3.13 -31.88 -22.66
C ASP A 40 -2.55 -31.10 -21.47
N THR A 41 -2.57 -29.77 -21.54
CA THR A 41 -1.97 -28.89 -20.52
C THR A 41 -2.52 -29.19 -19.12
N ALA A 42 -3.84 -29.32 -19.01
CA ALA A 42 -4.51 -29.44 -17.71
C ALA A 42 -4.37 -30.83 -17.04
N THR A 43 -4.06 -31.90 -17.79
CA THR A 43 -3.84 -33.24 -17.20
C THR A 43 -2.39 -33.71 -17.25
N GLY A 44 -1.56 -33.11 -18.11
CA GLY A 44 -0.21 -33.59 -18.40
C GLY A 44 -0.17 -34.92 -19.17
N GLU A 45 -1.32 -35.43 -19.62
CA GLU A 45 -1.42 -36.71 -20.31
C GLU A 45 -1.28 -36.57 -21.83
N HIS A 46 -0.75 -37.60 -22.47
CA HIS A 46 -0.69 -37.69 -23.93
C HIS A 46 -2.10 -37.75 -24.53
N VAL A 47 -2.28 -37.12 -25.69
CA VAL A 47 -3.55 -37.07 -26.40
C VAL A 47 -3.58 -38.14 -27.49
N PHE A 48 -4.55 -39.05 -27.43
CA PHE A 48 -4.70 -40.17 -28.36
C PHE A 48 -5.90 -39.99 -29.29
N LEU A 49 -5.77 -40.42 -30.54
CA LEU A 49 -6.81 -40.22 -31.56
C LEU A 49 -7.82 -41.37 -31.60
N PHE A 50 -9.11 -41.01 -31.66
CA PHE A 50 -10.22 -41.92 -31.85
C PHE A 50 -11.17 -41.40 -32.93
N LEU A 51 -11.87 -42.30 -33.61
CA LEU A 51 -12.89 -41.94 -34.60
C LEU A 51 -14.27 -42.30 -34.03
N ASN A 52 -15.14 -41.31 -33.89
CA ASN A 52 -16.48 -41.47 -33.34
C ASN A 52 -17.50 -40.81 -34.27
N GLY A 53 -18.36 -41.61 -34.91
CA GLY A 53 -19.40 -41.08 -35.80
C GLY A 53 -18.88 -40.27 -37.00
N GLY A 54 -17.64 -40.51 -37.45
CA GLY A 54 -16.99 -39.76 -38.55
C GLY A 54 -16.24 -38.50 -38.11
N VAL A 55 -16.24 -38.18 -36.82
CA VAL A 55 -15.44 -37.10 -36.21
C VAL A 55 -14.20 -37.71 -35.57
N VAL A 56 -13.04 -37.12 -35.81
CA VAL A 56 -11.81 -37.48 -35.10
C VAL A 56 -11.81 -36.75 -33.77
N GLN A 57 -11.54 -37.46 -32.67
CA GLN A 57 -11.43 -36.92 -31.33
C GLN A 57 -10.02 -37.17 -30.80
N GLY A 58 -9.36 -36.13 -30.29
CA GLY A 58 -8.18 -36.28 -29.45
C GLY A 58 -8.62 -36.39 -27.99
N LEU A 59 -8.30 -37.50 -27.32
CA LEU A 59 -8.68 -37.76 -25.93
C LEU A 59 -7.41 -37.88 -25.05
N ALA A 60 -7.35 -37.09 -23.97
CA ALA A 60 -6.21 -37.13 -23.04
C ALA A 60 -6.20 -38.44 -22.24
N GLY A 61 -5.07 -39.15 -22.19
CA GLY A 61 -4.94 -40.41 -21.44
C GLY A 61 -5.72 -41.61 -22.02
N GLY A 62 -6.37 -41.47 -23.18
CA GLY A 62 -7.01 -42.56 -23.92
C GLY A 62 -8.54 -42.50 -23.98
N SER A 63 -9.20 -43.62 -24.30
CA SER A 63 -10.60 -43.69 -24.76
C SER A 63 -11.68 -43.27 -23.76
N GLY A 64 -11.33 -43.09 -22.48
CA GLY A 64 -12.23 -42.61 -21.42
C GLY A 64 -11.89 -41.22 -20.89
N GLY A 65 -10.87 -40.58 -21.46
CA GLY A 65 -10.40 -39.27 -21.02
C GLY A 65 -11.19 -38.10 -21.62
N PRO A 66 -10.90 -36.87 -21.17
CA PRO A 66 -11.53 -35.67 -21.68
C PRO A 66 -11.16 -35.42 -23.14
N VAL A 67 -12.09 -34.82 -23.90
CA VAL A 67 -11.86 -34.39 -25.28
C VAL A 67 -11.00 -33.13 -25.28
N VAL A 68 -9.86 -33.19 -25.95
CA VAL A 68 -8.92 -32.06 -26.12
C VAL A 68 -9.25 -31.28 -27.38
N PHE A 69 -9.53 -32.00 -28.47
CA PHE A 69 -9.96 -31.38 -29.72
C PHE A 69 -10.82 -32.34 -30.54
N THR A 70 -11.56 -31.80 -31.49
CA THR A 70 -12.25 -32.57 -32.52
C THR A 70 -11.88 -32.09 -33.92
N VAL A 71 -11.92 -33.00 -34.89
CA VAL A 71 -11.78 -32.69 -36.31
C VAL A 71 -12.98 -33.27 -37.04
N SER A 72 -13.71 -32.41 -37.74
CA SER A 72 -14.88 -32.79 -38.53
C SER A 72 -14.69 -32.39 -39.99
N VAL A 73 -15.43 -33.05 -40.89
CA VAL A 73 -15.42 -32.70 -42.31
C VAL A 73 -16.84 -32.53 -42.84
N ASN A 74 -17.05 -31.51 -43.66
CA ASN A 74 -18.23 -31.44 -44.50
C ASN A 74 -18.10 -32.45 -45.64
N GLY A 75 -18.90 -33.51 -45.59
CA GLY A 75 -18.84 -34.61 -46.54
C GLY A 75 -19.09 -34.23 -48.00
N THR A 76 -19.60 -33.03 -48.30
CA THR A 76 -19.88 -32.56 -49.68
C THR A 76 -18.88 -31.53 -50.18
N THR A 77 -18.35 -30.67 -49.30
CA THR A 77 -17.42 -29.60 -49.69
C THR A 77 -15.96 -29.94 -49.43
N GLY A 78 -15.68 -30.93 -48.57
CA GLY A 78 -14.32 -31.28 -48.17
C GLY A 78 -13.68 -30.25 -47.23
N ASP A 79 -14.50 -29.38 -46.63
CA ASP A 79 -14.04 -28.44 -45.61
C ASP A 79 -13.84 -29.18 -44.29
N VAL A 80 -12.63 -29.09 -43.75
CA VAL A 80 -12.23 -29.72 -42.50
C VAL A 80 -12.15 -28.64 -41.42
N THR A 81 -12.80 -28.89 -40.29
CA THR A 81 -12.83 -27.99 -39.14
C THR A 81 -12.12 -28.64 -37.95
N LEU A 82 -11.09 -27.97 -37.44
CA LEU A 82 -10.46 -28.23 -36.15
C LEU A 82 -11.15 -27.40 -35.07
N ASP A 83 -11.66 -28.06 -34.04
CA ASP A 83 -12.22 -27.45 -32.83
C ASP A 83 -11.37 -27.86 -31.64
N GLN A 84 -10.50 -26.97 -31.17
CA GLN A 84 -9.72 -27.14 -29.96
C GLN A 84 -10.55 -26.75 -28.74
N GLN A 85 -10.78 -27.71 -27.86
CA GLN A 85 -11.61 -27.61 -26.67
C GLN A 85 -10.80 -27.46 -25.38
N ARG A 86 -9.53 -27.91 -25.39
CA ARG A 86 -8.60 -27.79 -24.29
C ARG A 86 -7.22 -27.38 -24.80
N ALA A 87 -6.51 -26.65 -23.95
CA ALA A 87 -5.12 -26.27 -24.09
C ALA A 87 -4.20 -27.49 -24.33
N VAL A 88 -3.17 -27.30 -25.14
CA VAL A 88 -2.13 -28.32 -25.37
C VAL A 88 -0.78 -27.68 -25.10
N VAL A 89 0.18 -28.46 -24.58
CA VAL A 89 1.50 -27.93 -24.22
C VAL A 89 2.31 -27.56 -25.46
N HIS A 90 2.86 -26.35 -25.49
CA HIS A 90 3.74 -25.87 -26.55
C HIS A 90 5.24 -25.96 -26.19
N PRO A 91 6.13 -26.06 -27.19
CA PRO A 91 7.55 -26.27 -26.94
C PRO A 91 8.32 -25.01 -26.49
N ASP A 92 7.89 -23.80 -26.88
CA ASP A 92 8.57 -22.55 -26.56
C ASP A 92 7.75 -21.70 -25.58
N THR A 93 8.01 -21.86 -24.29
CA THR A 93 7.32 -21.16 -23.19
C THR A 93 7.64 -19.66 -23.10
N THR A 94 8.29 -19.09 -24.12
CA THR A 94 8.62 -17.66 -24.22
C THR A 94 7.98 -17.00 -25.43
N ASN A 95 7.25 -17.78 -26.24
CA ASN A 95 6.59 -17.32 -27.44
C ASN A 95 5.07 -17.54 -27.30
N PRO A 96 4.31 -16.52 -26.85
CA PRO A 96 2.88 -16.66 -26.55
C PRO A 96 1.98 -16.89 -27.78
N ASP A 97 2.56 -16.95 -28.99
CA ASP A 97 1.88 -17.21 -30.27
C ASP A 97 2.44 -18.46 -30.98
N ASP A 98 3.08 -19.37 -30.24
CA ASP A 98 3.67 -20.59 -30.79
C ASP A 98 2.62 -21.50 -31.46
N SER A 99 3.08 -22.43 -32.28
CA SER A 99 2.21 -23.36 -32.99
C SER A 99 2.72 -24.78 -32.97
N LYS A 100 1.80 -25.69 -32.70
CA LYS A 100 2.05 -27.14 -32.71
C LYS A 100 1.14 -27.84 -33.70
N THR A 101 1.61 -28.94 -34.26
CA THR A 101 0.82 -29.83 -35.13
C THR A 101 0.89 -31.26 -34.61
N LEU A 102 0.15 -32.18 -35.22
CA LEU A 102 0.32 -33.60 -34.90
C LEU A 102 1.73 -34.08 -35.27
N SER A 103 2.23 -35.09 -34.55
CA SER A 103 3.61 -35.59 -34.71
C SER A 103 3.91 -36.22 -36.08
N ALA A 104 2.88 -36.63 -36.82
CA ALA A 104 3.02 -37.09 -38.19
C ALA A 104 1.78 -36.76 -39.04
N ASP A 105 1.99 -36.51 -40.33
CA ASP A 105 0.93 -36.06 -41.24
C ASP A 105 -0.12 -37.15 -41.50
N ASN A 106 0.29 -38.42 -41.49
CA ASN A 106 -0.59 -39.55 -41.77
C ASN A 106 -1.43 -39.98 -40.56
N LEU A 107 -1.35 -39.30 -39.42
CA LEU A 107 -2.16 -39.62 -38.24
C LEU A 107 -3.64 -39.34 -38.45
N VAL A 108 -3.96 -38.30 -39.23
CA VAL A 108 -5.31 -37.98 -39.68
C VAL A 108 -5.31 -37.91 -41.21
N THR A 109 -6.29 -38.56 -41.82
CA THR A 109 -6.43 -38.61 -43.27
C THR A 109 -7.81 -38.13 -43.71
N LEU A 110 -7.86 -37.57 -44.93
CA LEU A 110 -9.08 -37.21 -45.62
C LEU A 110 -9.20 -38.11 -46.85
N THR A 111 -10.27 -38.89 -46.93
CA THR A 111 -10.58 -39.75 -48.06
C THR A 111 -11.67 -39.12 -48.91
N GLY A 112 -11.37 -38.84 -50.18
CA GLY A 112 -12.36 -38.46 -51.18
C GLY A 112 -12.78 -39.68 -51.98
N THR A 113 -14.08 -39.96 -52.04
CA THR A 113 -14.66 -41.06 -52.81
C THR A 113 -15.56 -40.49 -53.90
N ILE A 114 -15.23 -40.81 -55.15
CA ILE A 114 -16.07 -40.51 -56.31
C ILE A 114 -16.86 -41.76 -56.69
N THR A 115 -18.14 -41.60 -56.98
CA THR A 115 -19.02 -42.64 -57.52
C THR A 115 -19.70 -42.07 -58.77
N ASP A 116 -19.68 -42.80 -59.88
CA ASP A 116 -20.39 -42.39 -61.10
C ASP A 116 -21.85 -42.84 -61.08
N LYS A 117 -22.52 -42.74 -62.23
CA LYS A 117 -23.98 -42.87 -62.32
C LYS A 117 -24.49 -44.31 -62.24
N ASP A 118 -23.72 -45.29 -62.71
CA ASP A 118 -24.08 -46.71 -62.64
C ASP A 118 -23.46 -47.43 -61.43
N GLY A 119 -22.60 -46.73 -60.68
CA GLY A 119 -22.24 -47.07 -59.30
C GLY A 119 -20.79 -47.48 -59.11
N ASP A 120 -19.94 -47.33 -60.13
CA ASP A 120 -18.51 -47.56 -60.01
C ASP A 120 -17.89 -46.48 -59.13
N SER A 121 -17.00 -46.89 -58.22
CA SER A 121 -16.41 -46.00 -57.21
C SER A 121 -14.90 -46.08 -57.15
N GLN A 122 -14.25 -44.93 -56.96
CA GLN A 122 -12.82 -44.81 -56.72
C GLN A 122 -12.55 -43.86 -55.56
N SER A 123 -11.51 -44.14 -54.76
CA SER A 123 -11.11 -43.31 -53.63
C SER A 123 -9.66 -42.85 -53.73
N ALA A 124 -9.36 -41.67 -53.18
CA ALA A 124 -8.02 -41.18 -52.95
C ALA A 124 -7.88 -40.70 -51.49
N VAL A 125 -6.69 -40.82 -50.93
CA VAL A 125 -6.39 -40.45 -49.53
C VAL A 125 -5.38 -39.32 -49.51
N LEU A 126 -5.67 -38.29 -48.71
CA LEU A 126 -4.77 -37.20 -48.39
C LEU A 126 -4.43 -37.25 -46.90
N ASN A 127 -3.15 -37.16 -46.55
CA ASN A 127 -2.71 -37.00 -45.18
C ASN A 127 -2.84 -35.52 -44.79
N ILE A 128 -3.42 -35.24 -43.62
CA ILE A 128 -3.70 -33.87 -43.18
C ILE A 128 -3.30 -33.60 -41.72
N GLY A 129 -2.70 -34.57 -41.03
CA GLY A 129 -2.38 -34.46 -39.61
C GLY A 129 -1.48 -33.27 -39.26
N GLN A 130 -0.50 -32.92 -40.08
CA GLN A 130 0.36 -31.75 -39.84
C GLN A 130 -0.25 -30.43 -40.36
N ASN A 131 -1.42 -30.49 -41.00
CA ASN A 131 -2.17 -29.31 -41.42
C ASN A 131 -3.13 -28.81 -40.32
N LEU A 132 -3.30 -29.60 -39.25
CA LEU A 132 -4.02 -29.23 -38.04
C LEU A 132 -3.07 -28.47 -37.12
N THR A 133 -3.25 -27.16 -37.02
CA THR A 133 -2.40 -26.26 -36.24
C THR A 133 -3.11 -25.84 -34.96
N PHE A 134 -2.48 -26.12 -33.83
CA PHE A 134 -2.87 -25.67 -32.50
C PHE A 134 -2.05 -24.42 -32.20
N LYS A 135 -2.74 -23.32 -31.90
CA LYS A 135 -2.10 -22.06 -31.52
C LYS A 135 -2.02 -21.95 -30.02
N ASP A 136 -0.91 -21.38 -29.58
CA ASP A 136 -0.73 -20.96 -28.20
C ASP A 136 -1.43 -19.62 -28.02
N ASP A 137 -2.04 -19.44 -26.85
CA ASP A 137 -2.60 -18.17 -26.42
C ASP A 137 -1.97 -17.87 -25.05
N GLY A 138 -0.76 -17.31 -25.05
CA GLY A 138 -0.02 -17.05 -23.82
C GLY A 138 -0.60 -15.91 -22.97
N PRO A 139 -0.12 -15.75 -21.72
CA PRO A 139 -0.64 -14.75 -20.81
C PRO A 139 -0.28 -13.32 -21.22
N THR A 140 -1.07 -12.35 -20.80
CA THR A 140 -0.72 -10.93 -20.77
C THR A 140 -0.86 -10.38 -19.36
N LEU A 141 0.03 -9.48 -18.97
CA LEU A 141 0.02 -8.88 -17.64
C LEU A 141 0.38 -7.40 -17.74
N ASN A 142 -0.44 -6.54 -17.13
CA ASN A 142 -0.11 -5.14 -16.93
C ASN A 142 -0.42 -4.74 -15.48
N PHE A 143 0.56 -4.21 -14.76
CA PHE A 143 0.36 -3.55 -13.47
C PHE A 143 0.56 -2.05 -13.68
N GLY A 144 -0.34 -1.25 -13.13
CA GLY A 144 -0.17 0.19 -13.02
C GLY A 144 0.71 0.56 -11.84
N ASN A 145 1.30 1.75 -11.85
CA ASN A 145 1.95 2.30 -10.67
C ASN A 145 0.91 2.81 -9.67
N LEU A 146 1.31 2.83 -8.41
CA LEU A 146 0.58 3.48 -7.32
C LEU A 146 1.32 4.77 -6.97
N VAL A 147 0.57 5.86 -6.86
CA VAL A 147 1.07 7.21 -6.56
C VAL A 147 0.22 7.76 -5.42
N GLY A 148 0.72 7.67 -4.19
CA GLY A 148 -0.05 8.02 -2.99
C GLY A 148 0.77 8.79 -1.95
N THR A 149 0.27 8.87 -0.72
CA THR A 149 0.86 9.69 0.36
C THR A 149 1.46 8.90 1.52
N GLY A 150 1.47 7.56 1.44
CA GLY A 150 2.10 6.73 2.47
C GLY A 150 1.37 6.76 3.82
N THR A 151 0.07 7.05 3.81
CA THR A 151 -0.81 7.03 4.99
C THR A 151 -1.14 5.59 5.39
N ILE A 152 -1.81 5.43 6.55
CA ILE A 152 -2.34 4.12 6.98
C ILE A 152 -3.62 3.72 6.25
N ALA A 153 -4.17 4.59 5.40
CA ALA A 153 -5.29 4.20 4.56
C ALA A 153 -4.77 3.21 3.49
N PRO A 154 -5.50 2.13 3.20
CA PRO A 154 -5.12 1.24 2.09
C PRO A 154 -5.07 2.04 0.79
N GLN A 155 -3.96 1.93 0.07
CA GLN A 155 -3.72 2.62 -1.21
C GLN A 155 -3.91 1.64 -2.36
N TYR A 156 -4.35 2.13 -3.51
CA TYR A 156 -4.84 1.30 -4.60
C TYR A 156 -4.09 1.57 -5.91
N GLY A 157 -3.72 0.48 -6.58
CA GLY A 157 -3.36 0.52 -7.99
C GLY A 157 -4.20 -0.49 -8.77
N GLU A 158 -3.97 -0.55 -10.07
CA GLU A 158 -4.71 -1.42 -10.97
C GLU A 158 -3.79 -2.48 -11.59
N TRP A 159 -4.35 -3.64 -11.87
CA TRP A 159 -3.67 -4.69 -12.62
C TRP A 159 -4.65 -5.43 -13.54
N MET A 160 -4.17 -5.78 -14.72
CA MET A 160 -4.94 -6.40 -15.79
C MET A 160 -4.31 -7.75 -16.13
N PRO A 161 -4.70 -8.83 -15.44
CA PRO A 161 -4.24 -10.17 -15.76
C PRO A 161 -5.08 -10.82 -16.85
N PHE A 162 -4.42 -11.48 -17.78
CA PHE A 162 -5.03 -12.43 -18.69
C PHE A 162 -4.11 -13.64 -18.78
N VAL A 163 -4.61 -14.82 -18.43
CA VAL A 163 -3.82 -16.06 -18.40
C VAL A 163 -3.98 -16.88 -19.68
N GLY A 164 -4.62 -16.33 -20.71
CA GLY A 164 -4.87 -17.07 -21.94
C GLY A 164 -5.93 -18.17 -21.81
N ALA A 165 -5.89 -19.12 -22.76
CA ALA A 165 -6.73 -20.31 -22.75
C ALA A 165 -6.24 -21.38 -21.72
N ASP A 166 -5.04 -21.18 -21.17
CA ASP A 166 -4.21 -22.18 -20.51
C ASP A 166 -4.28 -22.10 -18.98
N GLN A 167 -5.51 -22.19 -18.48
CA GLN A 167 -5.83 -22.11 -17.05
C GLN A 167 -5.35 -23.34 -16.24
N PRO A 168 -4.97 -23.17 -14.96
CA PRO A 168 -4.91 -21.92 -14.17
C PRO A 168 -3.57 -21.18 -14.30
N GLY A 169 -3.58 -19.86 -14.12
CA GLY A 169 -2.36 -19.07 -13.95
C GLY A 169 -1.90 -18.92 -12.50
N ASN A 170 -0.61 -18.64 -12.33
CA ASN A 170 0.02 -18.35 -11.05
C ASN A 170 0.75 -17.00 -11.13
N LEU A 171 0.41 -16.08 -10.23
CA LEU A 171 1.05 -14.78 -10.09
C LEU A 171 2.17 -14.86 -9.04
N ASP A 172 3.35 -14.39 -9.41
CA ASP A 172 4.46 -14.14 -8.49
C ASP A 172 4.81 -12.64 -8.54
N ILE A 173 5.10 -12.04 -7.39
CA ILE A 173 5.53 -10.64 -7.30
C ILE A 173 6.80 -10.57 -6.46
N SER A 174 7.80 -9.85 -6.97
CA SER A 174 9.05 -9.58 -6.28
C SER A 174 9.23 -8.09 -6.05
N LEU A 175 9.61 -7.71 -4.83
CA LEU A 175 10.10 -6.37 -4.51
C LEU A 175 11.58 -6.29 -4.88
N ASN A 176 11.92 -5.45 -5.85
CA ASN A 176 13.29 -5.34 -6.39
C ASN A 176 14.02 -4.09 -5.93
N GLN A 177 13.28 -3.04 -5.55
CA GLN A 177 13.84 -1.75 -5.19
C GLN A 177 13.09 -1.13 -4.02
N PHE A 178 13.86 -0.58 -3.06
CA PHE A 178 13.35 0.26 -1.99
C PHE A 178 14.28 1.47 -1.83
N GLN A 179 13.74 2.67 -2.00
CA GLN A 179 14.46 3.93 -1.92
C GLN A 179 13.69 4.97 -1.10
N LEU A 180 14.43 5.91 -0.54
CA LEU A 180 13.94 7.09 0.14
C LEU A 180 14.42 8.33 -0.63
N VAL A 181 13.55 9.30 -0.82
CA VAL A 181 13.89 10.64 -1.29
C VAL A 181 13.99 11.53 -0.07
N ARG A 182 15.12 12.23 0.09
CA ARG A 182 15.36 13.16 1.20
C ARG A 182 14.76 14.54 0.88
N PRO A 183 14.57 15.41 1.90
CA PRO A 183 14.02 16.76 1.68
C PRO A 183 14.89 17.66 0.80
N ASP A 184 16.17 17.32 0.62
CA ASP A 184 17.06 17.99 -0.33
C ASP A 184 16.99 17.41 -1.75
N GLY A 185 16.05 16.49 -2.01
CA GLY A 185 15.83 15.78 -3.26
C GLY A 185 16.81 14.63 -3.52
N THR A 186 17.73 14.33 -2.59
CA THR A 186 18.67 13.21 -2.78
C THR A 186 17.97 11.87 -2.60
N VAL A 187 18.32 10.88 -3.43
CA VAL A 187 17.74 9.53 -3.36
C VAL A 187 18.75 8.59 -2.71
N VAL A 188 18.33 7.90 -1.66
CA VAL A 188 19.12 6.90 -0.93
C VAL A 188 18.41 5.55 -0.95
N SER A 189 19.17 4.45 -0.96
CA SER A 189 18.59 3.11 -0.79
C SER A 189 18.10 2.93 0.64
N GLY A 190 16.97 2.23 0.80
CA GLY A 190 16.59 1.70 2.10
C GLY A 190 17.57 0.64 2.58
N SER A 191 17.66 0.45 3.89
CA SER A 191 18.67 -0.41 4.51
C SER A 191 18.41 -1.88 4.28
N SER A 192 17.16 -2.32 4.44
CA SER A 192 16.73 -3.68 4.07
C SER A 192 15.23 -3.75 3.85
N PHE A 193 14.79 -4.79 3.15
CA PHE A 193 13.37 -5.12 3.03
C PHE A 193 13.15 -6.64 3.05
N THR A 194 11.94 -7.04 3.41
CA THR A 194 11.42 -8.39 3.15
C THR A 194 10.15 -8.28 2.33
N PHE A 195 9.87 -9.29 1.51
CA PHE A 195 8.61 -9.39 0.77
C PHE A 195 8.38 -10.86 0.42
N ASN A 196 7.29 -11.44 0.91
CA ASN A 196 7.01 -12.85 0.73
C ASN A 196 5.51 -13.06 0.48
N GLU A 197 5.21 -14.00 -0.42
CA GLU A 197 3.85 -14.50 -0.58
C GLU A 197 3.40 -15.29 0.68
N LEU A 198 2.17 -15.06 1.10
CA LEU A 198 1.57 -15.76 2.24
C LEU A 198 1.13 -17.17 1.83
N ALA A 199 1.23 -18.14 2.76
CA ALA A 199 0.83 -19.52 2.49
C ALA A 199 -0.67 -19.72 2.17
N SER A 200 -1.50 -18.72 2.44
CA SER A 200 -2.92 -18.69 2.09
C SER A 200 -3.19 -18.08 0.71
N SER A 201 -2.15 -17.74 -0.05
CA SER A 201 -2.23 -17.17 -1.40
C SER A 201 -2.25 -18.28 -2.47
N PRO A 202 -3.06 -18.15 -3.54
CA PRO A 202 -4.24 -17.26 -3.59
C PRO A 202 -5.31 -17.71 -2.58
N ASN A 203 -6.05 -16.75 -2.02
CA ASN A 203 -7.10 -17.04 -1.04
C ASN A 203 -8.36 -17.64 -1.70
N ALA A 204 -9.40 -17.93 -0.90
CA ALA A 204 -10.64 -18.52 -1.43
C ALA A 204 -11.42 -17.62 -2.41
N SER A 205 -11.17 -16.31 -2.39
CA SER A 205 -11.72 -15.33 -3.33
C SER A 205 -10.88 -15.21 -4.61
N GLY A 206 -9.67 -15.78 -4.63
CA GLY A 206 -8.72 -15.67 -5.74
C GLY A 206 -7.72 -14.53 -5.61
N ASP A 207 -7.63 -13.86 -4.44
CA ASP A 207 -6.67 -12.77 -4.23
C ASP A 207 -5.29 -13.32 -3.87
N TYR A 208 -4.24 -12.73 -4.44
CA TYR A 208 -2.86 -13.06 -4.09
C TYR A 208 -2.39 -12.16 -2.96
N LEU A 209 -1.82 -12.77 -1.92
CA LEU A 209 -1.53 -12.11 -0.65
C LEU A 209 -0.03 -12.10 -0.36
N PHE A 210 0.53 -10.92 -0.14
CA PHE A 210 1.94 -10.73 0.16
C PHE A 210 2.11 -9.89 1.43
N GLN A 211 3.20 -10.15 2.15
CA GLN A 211 3.59 -9.37 3.32
C GLN A 211 5.07 -9.04 3.24
N GLY A 212 5.43 -7.83 3.67
CA GLY A 212 6.79 -7.37 3.71
C GLY A 212 7.09 -6.45 4.89
N THR A 213 8.36 -6.09 4.99
CA THR A 213 8.85 -5.10 5.94
C THR A 213 9.86 -4.19 5.25
N LEU A 214 9.89 -2.91 5.62
CA LEU A 214 10.84 -1.92 5.13
C LEU A 214 11.62 -1.38 6.32
N THR A 215 12.95 -1.44 6.26
CA THR A 215 13.86 -0.91 7.28
C THR A 215 14.72 0.20 6.70
N ALA A 216 14.64 1.39 7.26
CA ALA A 216 15.43 2.54 6.81
C ALA A 216 15.51 3.66 7.87
N ASP A 217 16.39 4.63 7.59
CA ASP A 217 16.49 5.93 8.27
C ASP A 217 15.32 6.83 7.79
N PHE A 218 14.11 6.58 8.29
CA PHE A 218 12.93 7.37 7.97
C PHE A 218 13.01 8.78 8.59
N ASP A 219 13.59 8.93 9.79
CA ASP A 219 13.72 10.22 10.48
C ASP A 219 14.86 11.11 9.97
N ASN A 220 15.56 10.70 8.91
CA ASN A 220 16.64 11.44 8.27
C ASN A 220 17.71 11.89 9.27
N ASN A 221 18.00 11.04 10.25
CA ASN A 221 18.95 11.31 11.31
C ASN A 221 19.92 10.15 11.41
N ALA A 222 21.11 10.32 10.81
CA ALA A 222 22.16 9.30 10.83
C ALA A 222 22.67 8.93 12.25
N SER A 223 22.23 9.60 13.31
CA SER A 223 22.57 9.26 14.71
C SER A 223 21.58 8.31 15.37
N THR A 224 20.37 8.16 14.81
CA THR A 224 19.35 7.22 15.28
C THR A 224 19.45 5.91 14.48
N PRO A 225 19.14 4.75 15.10
CA PRO A 225 19.06 3.50 14.36
C PRO A 225 17.85 3.49 13.41
N ASP A 226 18.03 2.86 12.25
CA ASP A 226 16.95 2.61 11.30
C ASP A 226 15.75 1.92 11.98
N THR A 227 14.55 2.35 11.62
CA THR A 227 13.29 1.77 12.11
C THR A 227 12.67 0.88 11.04
N THR A 228 11.77 -0.01 11.45
CA THR A 228 11.12 -0.98 10.55
C THR A 228 9.61 -0.79 10.58
N THR A 229 9.01 -0.68 9.41
CA THR A 229 7.54 -0.72 9.24
C THR A 229 7.14 -1.95 8.41
N GLY A 230 5.99 -2.53 8.75
CA GLY A 230 5.40 -3.65 8.02
C GLY A 230 4.40 -3.16 6.98
N PHE A 231 4.20 -3.95 5.94
CA PHE A 231 3.19 -3.68 4.93
C PHE A 231 2.64 -4.98 4.33
N THR A 232 1.46 -4.88 3.74
CA THR A 232 0.89 -5.94 2.91
C THR A 232 0.65 -5.44 1.49
N LEU A 233 0.73 -6.36 0.53
CA LEU A 233 0.29 -6.13 -0.83
C LEU A 233 -0.70 -7.23 -1.19
N THR A 234 -1.89 -6.83 -1.65
CA THR A 234 -2.93 -7.77 -2.06
C THR A 234 -3.30 -7.50 -3.50
N ALA A 235 -3.03 -8.43 -4.43
CA ALA A 235 -3.58 -8.35 -5.77
C ALA A 235 -4.99 -8.96 -5.76
N LEU A 236 -6.00 -8.10 -5.84
CA LEU A 236 -7.41 -8.46 -5.76
C LEU A 236 -7.89 -9.07 -7.07
N HIS A 237 -8.78 -10.05 -6.99
CA HIS A 237 -9.37 -10.72 -8.15
C HIS A 237 -10.21 -9.79 -9.06
N ASP A 238 -10.48 -8.56 -8.63
CA ASP A 238 -11.31 -7.57 -9.33
C ASP A 238 -10.52 -6.65 -10.28
N GLY A 239 -9.20 -6.84 -10.38
CA GLY A 239 -8.32 -6.02 -11.22
C GLY A 239 -7.68 -4.84 -10.49
N ARG A 240 -7.83 -4.75 -9.16
CA ARG A 240 -7.08 -3.80 -8.33
C ARG A 240 -6.01 -4.51 -7.51
N TYR A 241 -5.01 -3.78 -7.07
CA TYR A 241 -4.15 -4.24 -5.98
C TYR A 241 -4.12 -3.19 -4.88
N VAL A 242 -3.95 -3.66 -3.65
CA VAL A 242 -3.94 -2.84 -2.44
C VAL A 242 -2.57 -2.89 -1.83
N PHE A 243 -2.00 -1.73 -1.53
CA PHE A 243 -0.82 -1.57 -0.72
C PHE A 243 -1.23 -0.97 0.63
N ASP A 244 -1.07 -1.74 1.71
CA ASP A 244 -1.53 -1.36 3.05
C ASP A 244 -0.35 -1.34 4.02
N LEU A 245 -0.19 -0.23 4.71
CA LEU A 245 0.89 0.01 5.65
C LEU A 245 0.43 -0.27 7.08
N ASP A 246 1.17 -1.09 7.82
CA ASP A 246 0.88 -1.32 9.24
C ASP A 246 0.93 0.00 10.03
N GLN A 247 1.83 0.89 9.60
CA GLN A 247 1.98 2.25 10.07
C GLN A 247 2.39 3.12 8.89
N GLY A 248 1.75 4.28 8.77
CA GLY A 248 2.12 5.29 7.80
C GLY A 248 3.58 5.70 8.03
N PHE A 249 4.22 6.20 6.99
CA PHE A 249 5.60 6.64 7.11
C PHE A 249 5.64 7.94 7.90
N GLY A 250 5.75 7.81 9.22
CA GLY A 250 5.95 8.90 10.16
C GLY A 250 7.38 8.87 10.69
N SER A 251 7.95 10.05 10.94
CA SER A 251 9.19 10.21 11.69
C SER A 251 8.90 10.86 13.02
N THR A 252 9.70 10.56 14.03
CA THR A 252 9.60 11.27 15.32
C THR A 252 10.69 12.32 15.40
N ILE A 253 10.31 13.60 15.48
CA ILE A 253 11.25 14.66 15.80
C ILE A 253 11.33 14.74 17.32
N THR A 254 12.54 14.59 17.85
CA THR A 254 12.82 14.86 19.26
C THR A 254 13.58 16.16 19.40
N PHE A 255 13.02 17.10 20.16
CA PHE A 255 13.70 18.33 20.56
C PHE A 255 13.81 18.39 22.08
N SER A 256 14.84 19.09 22.57
CA SER A 256 15.24 19.03 23.97
C SER A 256 15.24 20.40 24.61
N SER A 257 14.67 20.49 25.82
CA SER A 257 14.74 21.69 26.65
C SER A 257 16.18 22.11 26.98
N ALA A 258 17.16 21.20 26.85
CA ALA A 258 18.58 21.50 27.02
C ALA A 258 19.13 22.43 25.94
N ASN A 259 18.50 22.47 24.76
CA ASN A 259 18.89 23.29 23.62
C ASN A 259 18.16 24.63 23.56
N GLY A 260 17.20 24.85 24.47
CA GLY A 260 16.37 26.04 24.48
C GLY A 260 17.01 27.25 25.14
N SER A 261 16.53 28.43 24.77
CA SER A 261 16.84 29.70 25.44
C SER A 261 15.56 30.35 25.95
N LEU A 262 15.63 30.86 27.18
CA LEU A 262 14.51 31.58 27.76
C LEU A 262 14.32 32.94 27.09
N ASP A 263 13.07 33.27 26.81
CA ASP A 263 12.71 34.58 26.29
C ASP A 263 12.92 35.69 27.34
N ALA A 264 13.04 36.92 26.86
CA ALA A 264 13.19 38.10 27.70
C ALA A 264 11.87 38.38 28.43
N GLY A 265 11.89 38.37 29.77
CA GLY A 265 10.67 38.58 30.57
C GLY A 265 10.85 38.35 32.08
N GLY A 266 11.74 37.44 32.47
CA GLY A 266 11.81 36.98 33.87
C GLY A 266 12.50 37.90 34.90
N PRO A 267 12.40 37.57 36.21
CA PRO A 267 11.77 36.35 36.75
C PRO A 267 10.31 36.53 37.22
N ASP A 268 9.45 35.60 36.78
CA ASP A 268 7.98 35.56 36.91
C ASP A 268 7.46 34.09 36.89
N PRO A 269 6.18 33.82 37.23
CA PRO A 269 5.62 32.46 37.36
C PRO A 269 5.24 31.77 36.04
N VAL A 270 5.49 32.39 34.89
CA VAL A 270 5.22 31.87 33.54
C VAL A 270 6.44 32.21 32.69
N ARG A 271 7.03 31.24 31.99
CA ARG A 271 8.24 31.42 31.18
C ARG A 271 8.15 30.66 29.87
N THR A 272 8.55 31.30 28.79
CA THR A 272 8.69 30.67 27.47
C THR A 272 10.14 30.25 27.25
N LEU A 273 10.31 29.00 26.84
CA LEU A 273 11.57 28.45 26.37
C LEU A 273 11.47 28.25 24.85
N THR A 274 12.29 28.98 24.10
CA THR A 274 12.39 28.83 22.64
C THR A 274 13.46 27.80 22.31
N ILE A 275 13.09 26.71 21.64
CA ILE A 275 13.94 25.59 21.25
C ILE A 275 14.13 25.61 19.73
N PRO A 276 15.37 25.64 19.21
CA PRO A 276 15.62 25.65 17.77
C PRO A 276 15.03 24.42 17.04
N PRO A 277 14.53 24.57 15.79
CA PRO A 277 14.59 25.79 14.98
C PRO A 277 13.63 26.88 15.47
N ASP A 278 12.36 26.57 15.74
CA ASP A 278 11.32 27.60 15.96
C ASP A 278 10.27 27.23 17.02
N GLU A 279 10.48 26.19 17.83
CA GLU A 279 9.47 25.71 18.79
C GLU A 279 9.44 26.54 20.08
N GLN A 280 8.28 26.99 20.52
CA GLN A 280 8.10 27.61 21.83
C GLN A 280 7.44 26.65 22.82
N VAL A 281 7.96 26.59 24.05
CA VAL A 281 7.33 25.83 25.15
C VAL A 281 7.09 26.77 26.31
N VAL A 282 5.82 26.96 26.69
CA VAL A 282 5.43 27.79 27.83
C VAL A 282 5.37 26.93 29.08
N PHE A 283 6.12 27.31 30.09
CA PHE A 283 6.12 26.70 31.42
C PHE A 283 5.43 27.62 32.41
N PHE A 284 4.46 27.13 33.16
CA PHE A 284 3.81 27.93 34.20
C PHE A 284 3.53 27.15 35.48
N GLY A 285 3.80 27.79 36.62
CA GLY A 285 3.55 27.22 37.93
C GLY A 285 2.07 27.30 38.28
N VAL A 286 1.50 26.18 38.72
CA VAL A 286 0.10 26.07 39.14
C VAL A 286 0.00 25.59 40.58
N GLN A 287 -1.05 25.98 41.29
CA GLN A 287 -1.35 25.34 42.57
C GLN A 287 -1.69 23.86 42.31
N ALA A 288 -1.00 22.93 42.99
CA ALA A 288 -1.10 21.49 42.70
C ALA A 288 -2.53 20.92 42.76
N THR A 289 -3.43 21.52 43.55
CA THR A 289 -4.83 21.10 43.69
C THR A 289 -5.80 21.84 42.77
N THR A 290 -5.30 22.59 41.77
CA THR A 290 -6.13 23.30 40.80
C THR A 290 -6.96 22.30 39.99
N SER A 291 -8.23 22.60 39.75
CA SER A 291 -9.11 21.76 38.93
C SER A 291 -8.70 21.77 37.46
N ASP A 292 -8.81 20.64 36.80
CA ASP A 292 -8.46 20.44 35.39
C ASP A 292 -9.08 21.50 34.46
N ALA A 293 -10.37 21.82 34.64
CA ALA A 293 -11.07 22.83 33.84
C ALA A 293 -10.46 24.24 33.95
N ASN A 294 -9.86 24.58 35.08
CA ASN A 294 -9.18 25.87 35.25
C ASN A 294 -7.82 25.85 34.56
N ILE A 295 -7.07 24.76 34.68
CA ILE A 295 -5.77 24.63 33.98
C ILE A 295 -6.00 24.66 32.46
N LEU A 296 -7.00 23.92 31.97
CA LEU A 296 -7.39 23.90 30.55
C LEU A 296 -7.77 25.30 30.02
N SER A 297 -8.31 26.18 30.87
CA SER A 297 -8.61 27.57 30.46
C SER A 297 -7.37 28.44 30.20
N ALA A 298 -6.19 28.03 30.64
CA ALA A 298 -4.91 28.69 30.36
C ALA A 298 -4.06 27.97 29.30
N ILE A 299 -4.30 26.68 29.07
CA ILE A 299 -3.71 25.91 27.96
C ILE A 299 -4.36 26.40 26.67
N GLY A 300 -5.64 26.07 26.48
CA GLY A 300 -6.28 26.09 25.17
C GLY A 300 -6.97 24.76 24.91
N LEU A 301 -7.40 24.55 23.67
CA LEU A 301 -7.78 23.23 23.16
C LEU A 301 -7.04 23.06 21.84
N GLY A 302 -5.98 22.26 21.85
CA GLY A 302 -5.07 22.13 20.72
C GLY A 302 -4.43 23.45 20.33
N GLU A 303 -3.93 23.54 19.09
CA GLU A 303 -3.20 24.72 18.63
C GLU A 303 -4.11 25.81 18.04
N PRO A 304 -3.81 27.11 18.22
CA PRO A 304 -2.69 27.67 19.00
C PRO A 304 -3.05 27.96 20.47
N ASP A 305 -2.07 27.75 21.35
CA ASP A 305 -2.19 27.99 22.79
C ASP A 305 -1.95 29.45 23.23
N LEU A 306 -2.27 29.76 24.49
CA LEU A 306 -2.00 31.08 25.06
C LEU A 306 -0.49 31.32 25.25
N THR A 307 -0.03 32.47 24.75
CA THR A 307 1.33 32.97 24.98
C THR A 307 1.58 33.30 26.45
N GLU A 308 2.86 33.37 26.86
CA GLU A 308 3.26 33.81 28.21
C GLU A 308 2.58 35.13 28.62
N ALA A 309 2.54 36.13 27.74
CA ALA A 309 1.90 37.42 28.03
C ALA A 309 0.39 37.29 28.28
N GLN A 310 -0.30 36.40 27.56
CA GLN A 310 -1.74 36.14 27.75
C GLN A 310 -2.00 35.41 29.06
N ILE A 311 -1.19 34.40 29.40
CA ILE A 311 -1.34 33.68 30.68
C ILE A 311 -1.07 34.63 31.86
N GLN A 312 -0.01 35.45 31.78
CA GLN A 312 0.33 36.40 32.85
C GLN A 312 -0.73 37.49 33.04
N SER A 313 -1.30 38.02 31.95
CA SER A 313 -2.30 39.09 32.02
C SER A 313 -3.75 38.58 32.18
N GLY A 314 -3.98 37.28 31.97
CA GLY A 314 -5.30 36.65 32.00
C GLY A 314 -5.97 36.59 33.38
N GLY A 315 -5.24 36.90 34.46
CA GLY A 315 -5.80 36.99 35.81
C GLY A 315 -6.15 35.62 36.43
N PHE A 316 -5.49 34.55 35.99
CA PHE A 316 -5.69 33.20 36.48
C PHE A 316 -5.26 33.07 37.95
N SER A 317 -6.23 32.95 38.86
CA SER A 317 -6.00 32.90 40.31
C SER A 317 -5.27 31.65 40.80
N PHE A 318 -5.11 30.65 39.94
CA PHE A 318 -4.43 29.39 40.24
C PHE A 318 -2.93 29.43 39.93
N LEU A 319 -2.44 30.47 39.24
CA LEU A 319 -1.01 30.63 39.00
C LEU A 319 -0.29 30.84 40.34
N GLY A 320 0.85 30.18 40.48
CA GLY A 320 1.73 30.37 41.63
C GLY A 320 2.30 31.80 41.67
N THR A 321 2.75 32.24 42.85
CA THR A 321 3.46 33.53 43.00
C THR A 321 4.98 33.39 42.91
N ALA A 322 5.49 32.16 42.88
CA ALA A 322 6.91 31.86 42.81
C ALA A 322 7.37 31.76 41.35
N ASN A 323 8.61 32.14 41.09
CA ASN A 323 9.14 32.23 39.73
C ASN A 323 9.36 30.84 39.13
N MET A 324 9.04 30.66 37.85
CA MET A 324 9.41 29.46 37.11
C MET A 324 10.89 29.52 36.73
N ASN A 325 11.63 28.47 37.07
CA ASN A 325 13.00 28.27 36.59
C ASN A 325 13.00 27.18 35.53
N VAL A 326 13.59 27.46 34.37
CA VAL A 326 13.73 26.51 33.27
C VAL A 326 15.17 26.59 32.79
N SER A 327 15.98 25.59 33.13
CA SER A 327 17.39 25.55 32.74
C SER A 327 17.94 24.13 32.83
N THR A 328 19.13 23.91 32.25
CA THR A 328 19.89 22.66 32.42
C THR A 328 20.35 22.43 33.86
N ALA A 329 20.34 23.47 34.71
CA ALA A 329 20.57 23.35 36.13
C ALA A 329 19.32 22.86 36.90
N GLY A 330 18.19 22.66 36.22
CA GLY A 330 16.93 22.15 36.74
C GLY A 330 15.72 23.00 36.34
N ILE A 331 14.59 22.34 36.16
CA ILE A 331 13.26 22.90 35.90
C ILE A 331 12.43 22.77 37.18
N GLY A 332 11.87 23.88 37.67
CA GLY A 332 11.29 23.94 39.01
C GLY A 332 10.60 25.26 39.35
N ILE A 333 10.05 25.35 40.56
CA ILE A 333 9.30 26.51 41.05
C ILE A 333 10.04 27.18 42.19
N GLY A 334 10.32 28.48 42.08
CA GLY A 334 11.08 29.27 43.06
C GLY A 334 12.58 28.92 43.12
N ASN A 335 12.95 27.69 42.82
CA ASN A 335 14.30 27.16 42.69
C ASN A 335 14.39 26.21 41.46
N ASN A 336 15.49 25.49 41.30
CA ASN A 336 15.71 24.55 40.19
C ASN A 336 15.29 23.09 40.52
N ASN A 337 14.47 22.90 41.55
CA ASN A 337 13.93 21.62 41.98
C ASN A 337 12.41 21.64 41.83
N LEU A 338 11.81 20.45 41.84
CA LEU A 338 10.38 20.27 42.02
C LEU A 338 10.15 19.64 43.40
N ASP A 339 9.62 20.43 44.32
CA ASP A 339 9.50 20.09 45.73
C ASP A 339 8.06 19.69 46.11
N GLY A 340 7.92 18.50 46.69
CA GLY A 340 6.70 18.01 47.30
C GLY A 340 6.74 18.10 48.82
N ASN A 341 5.60 17.89 49.46
CA ASN A 341 5.50 17.92 50.90
C ASN A 341 5.92 16.58 51.54
N THR A 342 5.53 16.31 52.79
CA THR A 342 5.87 15.07 53.52
C THR A 342 4.74 14.04 53.57
N THR A 343 3.59 14.37 52.98
CA THR A 343 2.34 13.62 52.96
C THR A 343 2.16 12.99 51.59
N ALA A 344 1.74 11.73 51.56
CA ALA A 344 1.44 11.07 50.29
C ALA A 344 0.23 11.73 49.58
N GLY A 345 0.18 11.59 48.25
CA GLY A 345 -0.79 12.20 47.36
C GLY A 345 -0.42 13.61 46.93
N ILE A 346 -1.28 14.20 46.11
CA ILE A 346 -1.21 15.60 45.72
C ILE A 346 -2.00 16.43 46.72
N ASN A 347 -1.36 17.40 47.35
CA ASN A 347 -1.88 18.22 48.44
C ASN A 347 -1.63 19.71 48.19
N ALA A 348 -2.30 20.55 48.98
CA ALA A 348 -2.02 21.98 48.97
C ALA A 348 -0.59 22.26 49.48
N GLY A 349 0.17 23.04 48.71
CA GLY A 349 1.57 23.38 49.01
C GLY A 349 2.60 22.51 48.30
N ASP A 350 2.18 21.46 47.59
CA ASP A 350 3.02 20.76 46.63
C ASP A 350 3.32 21.65 45.43
N GLU A 351 4.53 21.54 44.88
CA GLU A 351 4.88 22.23 43.65
C GLU A 351 4.35 21.46 42.43
N SER A 352 3.78 22.24 41.51
CA SER A 352 3.22 21.73 40.27
C SER A 352 3.37 22.77 39.17
N PHE A 353 3.82 22.35 38.00
CA PHE A 353 3.88 23.21 36.82
C PHE A 353 3.33 22.49 35.61
N VAL A 354 2.89 23.26 34.63
CA VAL A 354 2.46 22.78 33.32
C VAL A 354 3.56 23.06 32.32
N VAL A 355 3.78 22.09 31.44
CA VAL A 355 4.63 22.16 30.25
C VAL A 355 3.71 22.20 29.05
N ASN A 356 3.72 23.33 28.35
CA ASN A 356 2.77 23.66 27.29
C ASN A 356 3.53 23.96 25.98
N PRO A 357 3.89 22.93 25.21
CA PRO A 357 4.51 23.11 23.89
C PRO A 357 3.56 23.85 22.94
N GLU A 358 4.12 24.56 21.96
CA GLU A 358 3.34 25.17 20.88
C GLU A 358 2.81 24.11 19.92
N THR A 359 3.51 22.98 19.79
CA THR A 359 3.07 21.86 18.96
C THR A 359 2.57 20.65 19.75
N LEU A 360 1.59 19.94 19.18
CA LEU A 360 1.09 18.66 19.70
C LEU A 360 2.16 17.57 19.68
N LEU A 361 2.23 16.79 20.76
CA LEU A 361 3.25 15.75 20.95
C LEU A 361 2.66 14.33 20.91
N THR A 362 3.46 13.37 20.46
CA THR A 362 3.16 11.94 20.61
C THR A 362 3.79 11.35 21.87
N GLY A 363 4.80 12.03 22.43
CA GLY A 363 5.41 11.65 23.69
C GLY A 363 6.27 12.75 24.32
N MET A 364 6.56 12.59 25.60
CA MET A 364 7.47 13.45 26.34
C MET A 364 8.33 12.60 27.28
N LYS A 365 9.64 12.78 27.25
CA LYS A 365 10.58 12.06 28.12
C LYS A 365 11.17 13.00 29.15
N VAL A 366 11.02 12.65 30.42
CA VAL A 366 11.46 13.48 31.54
C VAL A 366 12.66 12.83 32.21
N PHE A 367 13.76 13.58 32.32
CA PHE A 367 14.98 13.13 33.01
C PHE A 367 14.95 13.60 34.47
N ILE A 368 15.51 12.79 35.36
CA ILE A 368 15.66 13.07 36.78
C ILE A 368 17.12 12.88 37.17
N ASP A 369 17.73 13.97 37.67
CA ASP A 369 19.10 13.99 38.17
C ASP A 369 19.20 13.40 39.60
N ASN A 370 20.42 12.99 39.99
CA ASN A 370 20.69 12.37 41.30
C ASN A 370 21.35 13.30 42.33
N SER A 371 21.54 14.59 42.01
CA SER A 371 22.20 15.60 42.85
C SER A 371 21.41 15.94 44.12
N VAL A 372 20.09 15.72 44.11
CA VAL A 372 19.21 15.87 45.29
C VAL A 372 18.76 14.52 45.89
N GLY A 373 19.38 13.41 45.46
CA GLY A 373 19.03 12.05 45.90
C GLY A 373 18.37 11.18 44.83
N GLY A 374 17.99 11.78 43.69
CA GLY A 374 17.28 11.07 42.62
C GLY A 374 15.77 10.99 42.89
N TYR A 375 15.12 10.02 42.26
CA TYR A 375 13.72 9.67 42.54
C TYR A 375 13.62 8.20 42.97
N ASP A 376 13.05 7.97 44.16
CA ASP A 376 12.71 6.64 44.67
C ASP A 376 11.18 6.51 44.90
N PRO A 377 10.46 5.82 44.00
CA PRO A 377 9.00 5.69 44.07
C PRO A 377 8.50 4.90 45.30
N SER A 378 9.40 4.27 46.08
CA SER A 378 9.04 3.61 47.34
C SER A 378 8.88 4.59 48.51
N THR A 379 9.53 5.75 48.44
CA THR A 379 9.51 6.77 49.50
C THR A 379 8.95 8.11 49.06
N GLU A 380 8.98 8.38 47.75
CA GLU A 380 8.62 9.64 47.10
C GLU A 380 7.47 9.43 46.11
N GLU A 381 6.80 10.52 45.75
CA GLU A 381 5.67 10.49 44.83
C GLU A 381 5.73 11.63 43.82
N LEU A 382 6.07 11.31 42.58
CA LEU A 382 5.98 12.17 41.42
C LEU A 382 4.77 11.77 40.59
N TYR A 383 3.98 12.76 40.16
CA TYR A 383 2.80 12.57 39.34
C TYR A 383 2.92 13.36 38.04
N TYR A 384 2.33 12.83 36.97
CA TYR A 384 2.05 13.58 35.77
C TYR A 384 0.57 13.46 35.39
N LYS A 385 0.07 14.44 34.63
CA LYS A 385 -1.24 14.39 33.97
C LYS A 385 -1.09 14.96 32.58
N ILE A 386 -1.66 14.26 31.60
CA ILE A 386 -1.73 14.65 30.21
C ILE A 386 -3.05 15.38 29.98
N PHE A 387 -3.01 16.56 29.35
CA PHE A 387 -4.15 17.16 28.68
C PHE A 387 -4.03 16.84 27.19
N TYR A 388 -5.10 16.28 26.62
CA TYR A 388 -5.13 15.88 25.22
C TYR A 388 -5.74 16.96 24.33
N ASP A 389 -5.41 16.91 23.04
CA ASP A 389 -5.96 17.74 21.96
C ASP A 389 -7.49 17.74 21.87
N ASP A 390 -8.14 16.64 22.27
CA ASP A 390 -9.60 16.51 22.35
C ASP A 390 -10.25 17.15 23.60
N GLY A 391 -9.44 17.75 24.48
CA GLY A 391 -9.85 18.38 25.74
C GLY A 391 -10.05 17.42 26.92
N THR A 392 -9.82 16.11 26.73
CA THR A 392 -9.82 15.13 27.82
C THR A 392 -8.49 15.12 28.57
N ASN A 393 -8.40 14.36 29.68
CA ASN A 393 -7.14 14.20 30.41
C ASN A 393 -6.94 12.79 30.95
N SER A 394 -5.69 12.41 31.18
CA SER A 394 -5.29 11.08 31.66
C SER A 394 -5.62 10.82 33.15
N GLY A 395 -6.07 11.82 33.88
CA GLY A 395 -6.00 11.84 35.34
C GLY A 395 -4.55 11.89 35.87
N ASN A 396 -4.39 11.93 37.19
CA ASN A 396 -3.06 11.93 37.81
C ASN A 396 -2.46 10.51 37.80
N ILE A 397 -1.36 10.33 37.07
CA ILE A 397 -0.61 9.08 37.01
C ILE A 397 0.64 9.20 37.88
N LYS A 398 0.83 8.26 38.80
CA LYS A 398 2.03 8.20 39.66
C LYS A 398 3.16 7.50 38.90
N VAL A 399 4.34 8.12 38.84
CA VAL A 399 5.55 7.51 38.25
C VAL A 399 6.04 6.39 39.17
N GLY A 400 5.85 5.14 38.76
CA GLY A 400 6.24 3.93 39.49
C GLY A 400 7.65 3.47 39.16
N SER A 401 8.07 2.37 39.82
CA SER A 401 9.38 1.76 39.56
C SER A 401 9.50 1.13 38.16
N THR A 402 8.38 0.72 37.57
CA THR A 402 8.31 0.12 36.22
C THR A 402 8.48 1.13 35.10
N ASP A 403 8.20 2.40 35.39
CA ASP A 403 8.18 3.48 34.40
C ASP A 403 9.59 4.09 34.25
N LEU A 404 10.50 3.77 35.16
CA LEU A 404 11.84 4.33 35.24
C LEU A 404 12.85 3.51 34.44
N SER A 405 13.53 4.19 33.52
CA SER A 405 14.67 3.70 32.76
C SER A 405 15.97 4.37 33.19
N ALA A 406 17.08 3.62 33.18
CA ALA A 406 18.40 4.18 33.47
C ALA A 406 18.85 5.12 32.33
N ALA A 407 19.43 6.27 32.69
CA ALA A 407 19.98 7.24 31.74
C ALA A 407 21.45 7.56 32.06
N ALA A 408 22.13 8.22 31.13
CA ALA A 408 23.55 8.56 31.25
C ALA A 408 23.84 9.38 32.53
N GLY A 409 25.04 9.20 33.10
CA GLY A 409 25.45 9.91 34.31
C GLY A 409 24.76 9.47 35.60
N GLY A 410 24.09 8.30 35.60
CA GLY A 410 23.37 7.78 36.78
C GLY A 410 22.04 8.48 37.04
N GLN A 411 21.50 9.15 36.02
CA GLN A 411 20.15 9.71 36.00
C GLN A 411 19.11 8.61 35.80
N LYS A 412 17.86 8.92 36.09
CA LYS A 412 16.70 8.12 35.68
C LYS A 412 15.89 8.94 34.67
N SER A 413 15.10 8.26 33.85
CA SER A 413 14.11 8.90 32.98
C SER A 413 12.83 8.09 32.97
N PHE A 414 11.71 8.74 32.69
CA PHE A 414 10.45 8.06 32.40
C PHE A 414 9.81 8.67 31.16
N MET A 415 9.00 7.86 30.49
CA MET A 415 8.31 8.24 29.27
C MET A 415 6.84 8.56 29.59
N ILE A 416 6.33 9.62 28.98
CA ILE A 416 4.92 9.98 28.95
C ILE A 416 4.48 9.80 27.51
N GLU A 417 3.55 8.88 27.26
CA GLU A 417 3.11 8.50 25.92
C GLU A 417 1.62 8.82 25.77
N THR A 418 1.21 9.09 24.54
CA THR A 418 -0.21 9.28 24.24
C THR A 418 -1.02 7.98 24.37
N GLU A 419 -2.35 8.10 24.48
CA GLU A 419 -3.28 6.97 24.52
C GLU A 419 -4.16 6.97 23.25
N GLY A 420 -4.06 5.89 22.47
CA GLY A 420 -4.84 5.72 21.24
C GLY A 420 -4.44 6.73 20.17
N SER A 421 -5.43 7.38 19.55
CA SER A 421 -5.23 8.37 18.48
C SER A 421 -5.08 9.81 18.97
N LYS A 422 -5.07 10.03 20.28
CA LYS A 422 -4.99 11.38 20.86
C LYS A 422 -3.58 11.92 20.75
N LEU A 423 -3.42 13.23 20.84
CA LEU A 423 -2.11 13.87 20.97
C LEU A 423 -1.99 14.60 22.30
N ILE A 424 -0.77 14.70 22.81
CA ILE A 424 -0.45 15.42 24.04
C ILE A 424 -0.40 16.91 23.70
N ASP A 425 -1.34 17.65 24.26
CA ASP A 425 -1.42 19.11 24.17
C ASP A 425 -0.48 19.73 25.22
N SER A 426 -0.65 19.30 26.47
CA SER A 426 0.24 19.71 27.56
C SER A 426 0.36 18.67 28.65
N VAL A 427 1.37 18.84 29.50
CA VAL A 427 1.60 17.95 30.64
C VAL A 427 1.77 18.74 31.93
N GLN A 428 0.97 18.41 32.94
CA GLN A 428 1.17 18.86 34.31
C GLN A 428 2.09 17.88 35.04
N LEU A 429 3.18 18.39 35.62
CA LEU A 429 4.04 17.65 36.54
C LEU A 429 3.83 18.13 37.97
N THR A 430 3.72 17.21 38.92
CA THR A 430 3.45 17.53 40.33
C THR A 430 4.27 16.63 41.25
N MET A 431 5.05 17.22 42.16
CA MET A 431 5.72 16.46 43.21
C MET A 431 4.84 16.41 44.44
N GLY A 432 4.22 15.26 44.73
CA GLY A 432 3.38 15.10 45.92
C GLY A 432 4.19 14.89 47.20
N LYS A 433 5.35 14.21 47.10
CA LYS A 433 6.18 13.92 48.27
C LYS A 433 7.65 13.69 47.91
N GLY A 434 8.56 14.45 48.50
CA GLY A 434 10.01 14.36 48.22
C GLY A 434 10.49 15.51 47.36
N THR A 435 11.71 15.42 46.83
CA THR A 435 12.31 16.48 46.01
C THR A 435 13.01 15.83 44.82
N VAL A 436 12.62 16.25 43.63
CA VAL A 436 13.29 15.83 42.40
C VAL A 436 13.89 17.01 41.66
N LYS A 437 14.87 16.70 40.80
CA LYS A 437 15.48 17.70 39.95
C LYS A 437 15.39 17.24 38.50
N ILE A 438 14.74 18.06 37.67
CA ILE A 438 14.48 17.77 36.26
C ILE A 438 15.43 18.62 35.42
N PRO A 439 16.58 18.09 34.96
CA PRO A 439 17.54 18.87 34.20
C PRO A 439 17.09 19.07 32.74
N VAL A 440 16.34 18.10 32.19
CA VAL A 440 15.97 18.04 30.77
C VAL A 440 14.60 17.39 30.61
N ILE A 441 13.82 17.95 29.68
CA ILE A 441 12.63 17.33 29.10
C ILE A 441 12.89 17.23 27.59
N GLU A 442 12.70 16.03 27.03
CA GLU A 442 12.66 15.81 25.59
C GLU A 442 11.20 15.72 25.14
N PHE A 443 10.89 16.40 24.06
CA PHE A 443 9.58 16.46 23.45
C PHE A 443 9.62 15.69 22.14
N ILE A 444 8.64 14.81 21.94
CA ILE A 444 8.58 13.92 20.79
C ILE A 444 7.29 14.22 20.05
N LYS A 445 7.41 14.67 18.81
CA LYS A 445 6.28 14.82 17.90
C LYS A 445 6.43 13.90 16.72
N SER A 446 5.31 13.37 16.23
CA SER A 446 5.28 12.73 14.93
C SER A 446 5.25 13.81 13.86
N THR A 447 6.06 13.66 12.85
CA THR A 447 5.96 14.35 11.58
C THR A 447 5.70 13.30 10.51
N GLU A 448 5.09 13.70 9.40
CA GLU A 448 5.23 12.93 8.16
C GLU A 448 6.73 12.71 7.89
N ASN A 449 7.07 11.52 7.42
CA ASN A 449 8.43 11.04 7.13
C ASN A 449 9.44 12.16 6.80
N LEU A 450 10.58 12.21 7.49
CA LEU A 450 11.65 13.15 7.12
C LEU A 450 12.42 12.70 5.88
N ALA A 451 12.19 11.49 5.37
CA ALA A 451 12.32 11.25 3.95
C ALA A 451 11.07 11.77 3.22
N SER A 452 11.27 12.77 2.38
CA SER A 452 10.25 13.40 1.53
C SER A 452 9.42 12.38 0.75
N ASP A 453 9.99 11.31 0.19
CA ASP A 453 9.21 10.28 -0.50
C ASP A 453 9.77 8.88 -0.25
N ILE A 454 8.95 7.86 -0.47
CA ILE A 454 9.35 6.46 -0.57
C ILE A 454 9.03 5.91 -1.95
N LYS A 455 9.99 5.18 -2.52
CA LYS A 455 9.84 4.55 -3.84
C LYS A 455 10.11 3.06 -3.75
N LEU A 456 9.09 2.29 -4.08
CA LEU A 456 9.17 0.83 -4.18
C LEU A 456 9.04 0.43 -5.63
N GLY A 457 9.87 -0.53 -6.08
CA GLY A 457 9.83 -1.06 -7.44
C GLY A 457 9.64 -2.57 -7.42
N PHE A 458 8.62 -3.05 -8.14
CA PHE A 458 8.21 -4.44 -8.19
C PHE A 458 8.31 -5.02 -9.60
N THR A 459 8.45 -6.33 -9.67
CA THR A 459 8.24 -7.11 -10.90
C THR A 459 7.22 -8.19 -10.60
N ALA A 460 6.12 -8.18 -11.33
CA ALA A 460 5.14 -9.24 -11.34
C ALA A 460 5.40 -10.19 -12.52
N SER A 461 5.19 -11.48 -12.31
CA SER A 461 5.20 -12.51 -13.35
C SER A 461 3.96 -13.38 -13.23
N LEU A 462 3.20 -13.45 -14.33
CA LEU A 462 2.09 -14.36 -14.48
C LEU A 462 2.55 -15.54 -15.33
N THR A 463 2.51 -16.74 -14.77
CA THR A 463 2.82 -17.99 -15.48
C THR A 463 1.54 -18.78 -15.64
N ASP A 464 1.23 -19.26 -16.84
CA ASP A 464 0.07 -20.13 -17.05
C ASP A 464 0.38 -21.61 -16.75
N ALA A 465 -0.53 -22.51 -17.12
CA ALA A 465 -0.41 -23.93 -16.78
C ALA A 465 0.62 -24.71 -17.60
N ASP A 466 0.99 -24.24 -18.79
CA ASP A 466 1.98 -24.92 -19.65
C ASP A 466 3.39 -24.33 -19.52
N GLY A 467 3.48 -23.16 -18.87
CA GLY A 467 4.73 -22.55 -18.41
C GLY A 467 5.05 -21.23 -19.07
N ASP A 468 4.18 -20.77 -19.96
CA ASP A 468 4.24 -19.49 -20.65
C ASP A 468 4.15 -18.32 -19.66
N LYS A 469 4.92 -17.24 -19.92
CA LYS A 469 5.12 -16.16 -18.95
C LYS A 469 4.90 -14.76 -19.51
N ALA A 470 4.14 -13.96 -18.78
CA ALA A 470 4.09 -12.51 -18.91
C ALA A 470 4.71 -11.84 -17.69
N THR A 471 5.42 -10.73 -17.91
CA THR A 471 5.99 -9.92 -16.84
C THR A 471 5.56 -8.47 -16.95
N SER A 472 5.40 -7.81 -15.81
CA SER A 472 5.11 -6.39 -15.73
C SER A 472 5.88 -5.78 -14.56
N ASN A 473 6.50 -4.63 -14.79
CA ASN A 473 7.15 -3.85 -13.74
C ASN A 473 6.21 -2.73 -13.34
N PHE A 474 6.14 -2.44 -12.05
CA PHE A 474 5.35 -1.35 -11.52
C PHE A 474 6.00 -0.78 -10.27
N SER A 475 5.57 0.40 -9.88
CA SER A 475 6.09 1.09 -8.71
C SER A 475 5.00 1.49 -7.72
N THR A 476 5.40 1.69 -6.47
CA THR A 476 4.60 2.36 -5.46
C THR A 476 5.41 3.54 -4.96
N ASN A 477 4.99 4.74 -5.36
CA ASN A 477 5.62 6.00 -5.00
C ASN A 477 4.73 6.72 -4.00
N LEU A 478 5.27 6.94 -2.80
CA LEU A 478 4.55 7.46 -1.66
C LEU A 478 5.19 8.80 -1.28
N PHE A 479 4.47 9.88 -1.55
CA PHE A 479 4.92 11.26 -1.41
C PHE A 479 4.55 11.79 -0.02
N ALA A 480 5.49 12.41 0.68
CA ALA A 480 5.19 13.12 1.92
C ALA A 480 4.71 14.54 1.63
N ASN A 481 4.25 15.19 2.68
CA ASN A 481 3.78 16.57 2.63
C ASN A 481 4.91 17.57 2.24
N ASP A 482 4.67 18.38 1.22
CA ASP A 482 5.49 19.50 0.76
C ASP A 482 5.37 20.71 1.71
N LEU A 483 6.06 20.65 2.86
CA LEU A 483 6.05 21.71 3.86
C LEU A 483 6.49 23.07 3.28
N GLY A 484 5.56 24.02 3.20
CA GLY A 484 5.78 25.38 2.67
C GLY A 484 5.55 25.51 1.16
N GLY A 485 5.04 24.47 0.51
CA GLY A 485 4.56 24.47 -0.87
C GLY A 485 3.26 25.26 -1.06
N THR A 486 2.82 25.38 -2.32
CA THR A 486 1.45 25.87 -2.64
C THR A 486 0.41 24.77 -2.48
N PHE A 487 0.86 23.51 -2.55
CA PHE A 487 0.09 22.30 -2.34
C PHE A 487 0.76 21.53 -1.22
N ASP A 488 -0.04 20.80 -0.44
CA ASP A 488 0.47 19.92 0.61
C ASP A 488 1.04 18.64 0.00
N TYR A 489 0.48 18.15 -1.12
CA TYR A 489 1.02 16.99 -1.82
C TYR A 489 1.11 17.21 -3.33
N THR A 490 2.27 16.86 -3.90
CA THR A 490 2.49 16.83 -5.35
C THR A 490 2.69 15.38 -5.82
N LEU A 491 1.61 14.75 -6.30
CA LEU A 491 1.61 13.37 -6.79
C LEU A 491 1.97 13.36 -8.28
N ILE A 492 3.02 12.63 -8.65
CA ILE A 492 3.56 12.64 -10.03
C ILE A 492 3.55 11.22 -10.60
N GLY A 493 2.73 11.01 -11.62
CA GLY A 493 2.65 9.77 -12.40
C GLY A 493 3.86 9.51 -13.28
N ALA A 494 4.03 8.26 -13.71
CA ALA A 494 5.04 7.87 -14.67
C ALA A 494 4.50 8.06 -16.09
N PRO A 495 5.20 8.79 -16.98
CA PRO A 495 4.61 9.16 -18.28
C PRO A 495 4.29 7.95 -19.17
N ASN A 496 3.08 7.90 -19.72
CA ASN A 496 2.56 6.83 -20.60
C ASN A 496 2.47 5.45 -19.94
N ASP A 497 2.49 5.39 -18.60
CA ASP A 497 2.21 4.18 -17.84
C ASP A 497 0.80 4.31 -17.23
N LEU A 498 0.20 3.18 -16.87
CA LEU A 498 -1.04 3.18 -16.08
C LEU A 498 -0.73 3.62 -14.66
N ASP A 499 -1.40 4.65 -14.15
CA ASP A 499 -1.18 5.18 -12.80
C ASP A 499 -2.47 5.26 -11.97
N GLY A 500 -2.40 4.77 -10.73
CA GLY A 500 -3.40 4.99 -9.69
C GLY A 500 -2.95 6.09 -8.73
N PHE A 501 -3.71 7.19 -8.66
CA PHE A 501 -3.42 8.32 -7.78
C PHE A 501 -4.29 8.26 -6.53
N ASP A 502 -3.69 8.06 -5.37
CA ASP A 502 -4.40 7.95 -4.09
C ASP A 502 -4.39 9.26 -3.32
N VAL A 503 -5.59 9.76 -2.99
CA VAL A 503 -5.79 10.95 -2.16
C VAL A 503 -6.52 10.57 -0.88
N ASP A 504 -5.89 10.79 0.26
CA ASP A 504 -6.47 10.53 1.57
C ASP A 504 -7.35 11.69 2.03
N LEU A 505 -8.64 11.42 2.24
CA LEU A 505 -9.60 12.42 2.70
C LEU A 505 -9.68 12.52 4.23
N SER A 506 -8.92 11.73 4.97
CA SER A 506 -9.01 11.72 6.44
C SER A 506 -8.31 12.91 7.11
N ALA A 507 -7.33 13.52 6.44
CA ALA A 507 -6.60 14.67 6.95
C ALA A 507 -7.39 15.97 6.72
N THR A 508 -7.38 16.86 7.70
CA THR A 508 -8.10 18.13 7.60
C THR A 508 -7.30 19.14 6.78
N GLN A 509 -7.85 19.59 5.65
CA GLN A 509 -7.39 20.76 4.85
C GLN A 509 -6.21 20.54 3.90
N ASP A 510 -5.90 19.30 3.52
CA ASP A 510 -4.83 19.07 2.54
C ASP A 510 -5.26 19.46 1.12
N SER A 511 -4.30 19.99 0.38
CA SER A 511 -4.44 20.39 -1.02
C SER A 511 -3.50 19.57 -1.90
N TYR A 512 -4.06 19.04 -2.98
CA TYR A 512 -3.36 18.07 -3.83
C TYR A 512 -3.12 18.64 -5.22
N ARG A 513 -1.94 18.33 -5.77
CA ARG A 513 -1.59 18.54 -7.17
C ARG A 513 -1.22 17.19 -7.78
N ILE A 514 -1.88 16.84 -8.87
CA ILE A 514 -1.61 15.63 -9.64
C ILE A 514 -1.00 16.01 -10.99
N GLU A 515 0.15 15.43 -11.30
CA GLU A 515 0.86 15.56 -12.57
C GLU A 515 0.93 14.22 -13.30
N ASN A 516 1.02 14.28 -14.63
CA ASN A 516 1.09 13.11 -15.53
C ASN A 516 -0.10 12.15 -15.38
N PHE A 517 -1.31 12.69 -15.25
CA PHE A 517 -2.53 11.93 -15.51
C PHE A 517 -2.74 11.90 -17.04
N ASP A 518 -2.02 11.00 -17.71
CA ASP A 518 -1.79 11.05 -19.15
C ASP A 518 -2.26 9.82 -19.94
N GLU A 519 -2.64 8.73 -19.27
CA GLU A 519 -3.27 7.57 -19.89
C GLU A 519 -4.79 7.52 -19.65
N PRO A 520 -5.60 7.04 -20.62
CA PRO A 520 -7.06 6.99 -20.47
C PRO A 520 -7.57 6.06 -19.38
N GLN A 521 -6.70 5.19 -18.84
CA GLN A 521 -7.00 4.25 -17.77
C GLN A 521 -6.46 4.71 -16.42
N ASP A 522 -5.79 5.87 -16.34
CA ASP A 522 -5.38 6.43 -15.06
C ASP A 522 -6.61 6.66 -14.18
N THR A 523 -6.44 6.43 -12.89
CA THR A 523 -7.54 6.48 -11.92
C THR A 523 -7.17 7.33 -10.72
N LEU A 524 -8.06 8.23 -10.33
CA LEU A 524 -8.00 8.97 -9.07
C LEU A 524 -8.81 8.22 -7.99
N PHE A 525 -8.10 7.59 -7.05
CA PHE A 525 -8.67 6.94 -5.88
C PHE A 525 -8.81 7.93 -4.72
N LEU A 526 -10.04 8.09 -4.23
CA LEU A 526 -10.37 8.92 -3.08
C LEU A 526 -10.55 8.01 -1.86
N LEU A 527 -9.52 7.93 -1.02
CA LEU A 527 -9.49 7.07 0.15
C LEU A 527 -10.40 7.62 1.24
N ASN A 528 -11.03 6.73 2.02
CA ASN A 528 -11.94 7.10 3.10
C ASN A 528 -13.15 7.93 2.61
N GLY A 529 -13.49 7.84 1.33
CA GLY A 529 -14.51 8.69 0.69
C GLY A 529 -15.96 8.34 1.00
N THR A 530 -16.22 7.44 1.94
CA THR A 530 -17.60 6.98 2.22
C THR A 530 -18.49 8.14 2.66
N GLY A 531 -19.48 8.48 1.83
CA GLY A 531 -20.42 9.57 2.07
C GLY A 531 -19.96 10.95 1.59
N ALA A 532 -18.78 11.04 0.96
CA ALA A 532 -18.33 12.25 0.29
C ALA A 532 -19.08 12.49 -1.03
N THR A 533 -19.17 13.75 -1.44
CA THR A 533 -19.70 14.16 -2.74
C THR A 533 -18.62 14.82 -3.57
N VAL A 534 -18.41 14.29 -4.78
CA VAL A 534 -17.37 14.76 -5.71
C VAL A 534 -17.98 15.69 -6.75
N SER A 535 -17.29 16.78 -7.05
CA SER A 535 -17.59 17.66 -8.18
C SER A 535 -16.33 17.92 -9.00
N ILE A 536 -16.45 17.81 -10.33
CA ILE A 536 -15.34 17.98 -11.27
C ILE A 536 -15.58 19.24 -12.09
N ASN A 537 -14.61 20.14 -12.11
CA ASN A 537 -14.64 21.38 -12.89
C ASN A 537 -13.52 21.42 -13.92
N ASN A 538 -13.90 21.29 -15.20
CA ASN A 538 -12.99 21.31 -16.35
C ASN A 538 -13.07 22.62 -17.14
N ALA A 539 -13.45 23.74 -16.52
CA ALA A 539 -13.58 25.02 -17.22
C ALA A 539 -12.22 25.63 -17.65
N GLY A 540 -11.12 25.22 -17.02
CA GLY A 540 -9.76 25.67 -17.29
C GLY A 540 -8.93 24.67 -18.10
N THR A 541 -7.60 24.86 -18.09
CA THR A 541 -6.64 23.87 -18.64
C THR A 541 -6.55 22.64 -17.74
N ASP A 542 -6.62 22.85 -16.43
CA ASP A 542 -6.55 21.82 -15.41
C ASP A 542 -7.96 21.43 -14.96
N SER A 543 -8.12 20.20 -14.47
CA SER A 543 -9.32 19.75 -13.77
C SER A 543 -9.21 20.08 -12.29
N ILE A 544 -10.25 20.67 -11.72
CA ILE A 544 -10.36 20.84 -10.27
C ILE A 544 -11.42 19.88 -9.74
N VAL A 545 -11.01 18.93 -8.91
CA VAL A 545 -11.89 18.00 -8.22
C VAL A 545 -12.08 18.50 -6.80
N SER A 546 -13.29 18.96 -6.49
CA SER A 546 -13.67 19.37 -5.14
C SER A 546 -14.49 18.26 -4.48
N VAL A 547 -14.00 17.77 -3.35
CA VAL A 547 -14.60 16.68 -2.58
C VAL A 547 -15.17 17.25 -1.29
N ALA A 548 -16.49 17.31 -1.18
CA ALA A 548 -17.15 17.68 0.06
C ALA A 548 -17.39 16.44 0.92
N GLU A 549 -16.77 16.41 2.10
CA GLU A 549 -16.74 15.23 2.95
C GLU A 549 -17.82 15.28 4.03
N ALA A 550 -18.12 14.11 4.62
CA ALA A 550 -19.18 13.99 5.63
C ALA A 550 -18.93 14.84 6.90
N GLY A 551 -17.67 15.18 7.20
CA GLY A 551 -17.27 16.06 8.29
C GLY A 551 -17.47 17.56 8.03
N GLY A 552 -17.88 17.95 6.82
CA GLY A 552 -18.07 19.34 6.43
C GLY A 552 -16.80 20.04 5.92
N GLN A 553 -15.68 19.33 5.83
CA GLN A 553 -14.47 19.80 5.14
C GLN A 553 -14.61 19.68 3.62
N THR A 554 -13.73 20.35 2.90
CA THR A 554 -13.62 20.24 1.46
C THR A 554 -12.16 20.11 1.08
N THR A 555 -11.86 19.04 0.34
CA THR A 555 -10.53 18.76 -0.20
C THR A 555 -10.54 19.12 -1.68
N ASP A 556 -9.61 19.97 -2.10
CA ASP A 556 -9.47 20.41 -3.49
C ASP A 556 -8.23 19.77 -4.12
N ILE A 557 -8.44 19.07 -5.23
CA ILE A 557 -7.42 18.34 -5.98
C ILE A 557 -7.30 18.97 -7.36
N THR A 558 -6.09 19.44 -7.70
CA THR A 558 -5.77 20.02 -9.00
C THR A 558 -5.08 18.98 -9.88
N VAL A 559 -5.74 18.54 -10.94
CA VAL A 559 -5.19 17.58 -11.91
C VAL A 559 -4.78 18.31 -13.19
N VAL A 560 -3.49 18.25 -13.48
CA VAL A 560 -2.83 19.19 -14.39
C VAL A 560 -2.96 18.75 -15.84
N GLY A 561 -3.39 19.67 -16.70
CA GLY A 561 -3.36 19.47 -18.16
C GLY A 561 -4.35 18.45 -18.74
N VAL A 562 -5.23 17.88 -17.92
CA VAL A 562 -6.24 16.89 -18.33
C VAL A 562 -7.64 17.34 -17.94
N HIS A 563 -8.64 16.87 -18.70
CA HIS A 563 -10.07 17.04 -18.40
C HIS A 563 -10.65 15.71 -17.92
N LEU A 564 -10.88 15.60 -16.61
CA LEU A 564 -11.37 14.37 -16.00
C LEU A 564 -12.85 14.10 -16.30
N GLN A 565 -13.20 12.82 -16.38
CA GLN A 565 -14.54 12.30 -16.40
C GLN A 565 -14.92 11.72 -15.04
N ALA A 566 -16.23 11.52 -14.81
CA ALA A 566 -16.69 10.91 -13.56
C ALA A 566 -16.25 9.45 -13.39
N ALA A 567 -15.88 8.76 -14.48
CA ALA A 567 -15.37 7.39 -14.43
C ALA A 567 -13.91 7.31 -13.95
N ASP A 568 -13.18 8.41 -14.09
CA ASP A 568 -11.75 8.51 -13.74
C ASP A 568 -11.56 8.69 -12.22
N VAL A 569 -12.65 8.88 -11.46
CA VAL A 569 -12.62 9.13 -10.02
C VAL A 569 -13.41 8.04 -9.29
N VAL A 570 -12.72 7.33 -8.39
CA VAL A 570 -13.26 6.19 -7.65
C VAL A 570 -13.18 6.49 -6.15
N LEU A 571 -14.30 6.38 -5.44
CA LEU A 571 -14.31 6.45 -3.98
C LEU A 571 -14.12 5.03 -3.42
N VAL A 572 -13.14 4.88 -2.53
CA VAL A 572 -12.76 3.59 -1.94
C VAL A 572 -12.81 3.60 -0.41
#